data_AF-A0A0J7KGE4-F1
#
_entry.id   AF-A0A0J7KGE4-F1
#
_cell.length_a   1.000
_cell.length_b   1.000
_cell.length_c   1.000
_cell.angle_alpha   90.00
_cell.angle_beta   90.00
_cell.angle_gamma   90.00
#
_symmetry.space_group_name_H-M   'P 1'
#
loop_
_entity.id
_entity.type
_entity.pdbx_description
1 polymer ?
#
loop_
_entity_poly.entity_id
_entity_poly.type
_entity_poly.pdbx_seq_one_letter_code
_entity_poly.pdbx_strand_id
1 'polypeptide(L)'
;MLTVARSFVGGRLVELHATRRKKYTKKRDIQYNSDTGKYHCPNCNNGYGRRDTMLGHYRYECGKAPRYKCPYCNLCSKKTSNIYQHVRCMHPKEQVTLVKLY
;
A
#
# COMPACT_ATOMS: atom_id res chain seq x y z
N MET A 1 11.84 14.28 -31.25
CA MET A 1 12.96 13.33 -31.37
C MET A 1 13.20 12.71 -30.00
N LEU A 2 12.70 11.49 -29.77
CA LEU A 2 12.87 10.75 -28.52
C LEU A 2 14.19 9.97 -28.62
N THR A 3 15.16 10.29 -27.78
CA THR A 3 16.43 9.55 -27.72
C THR A 3 16.16 8.18 -27.09
N VAL A 4 16.21 7.11 -27.89
CA VAL A 4 16.08 5.72 -27.43
C VAL A 4 17.48 5.13 -27.31
N ALA A 5 17.99 5.00 -26.09
CA ALA A 5 19.17 4.17 -25.83
C ALA A 5 18.72 2.69 -25.80
N ARG A 6 19.30 1.88 -26.69
CA ARG A 6 18.99 0.45 -26.85
C ARG A 6 20.12 -0.39 -26.27
N SER A 7 19.83 -1.27 -25.32
CA SER A 7 20.78 -2.28 -24.87
C SER A 7 20.15 -3.68 -24.95
N PHE A 8 20.90 -4.61 -25.53
CA PHE A 8 20.53 -6.00 -25.80
C PHE A 8 21.01 -6.91 -24.66
N VAL A 9 20.12 -7.66 -24.01
CA VAL A 9 20.48 -8.84 -23.21
C VAL A 9 19.46 -9.95 -23.42
N GLY A 10 19.88 -11.09 -23.97
CA GLY A 10 19.27 -12.40 -23.67
C GLY A 10 17.87 -12.72 -24.21
N GLY A 11 17.56 -12.37 -25.46
CA GLY A 11 16.62 -13.15 -26.29
C GLY A 11 15.12 -13.19 -25.92
N ARG A 12 14.63 -12.39 -24.97
CA ARG A 12 13.19 -12.18 -24.76
C ARG A 12 12.88 -10.70 -24.55
N LEU A 13 12.08 -10.13 -25.45
CA LEU A 13 11.53 -8.78 -25.34
C LEU A 13 10.50 -8.78 -24.21
N VAL A 14 10.92 -8.49 -22.99
CA VAL A 14 9.99 -8.10 -21.91
C VAL A 14 9.89 -6.59 -21.92
N GLU A 15 8.68 -6.08 -22.16
CA GLU A 15 8.40 -4.67 -21.99
C GLU A 15 8.55 -4.32 -20.50
N LEU A 16 9.73 -3.80 -20.12
CA LEU A 16 9.90 -3.12 -18.84
C LEU A 16 9.14 -1.81 -18.92
N HIS A 17 7.82 -1.87 -18.72
CA HIS A 17 7.05 -0.68 -18.40
C HIS A 17 7.58 -0.18 -17.08
N ALA A 18 8.43 0.84 -17.13
CA ALA A 18 8.71 1.68 -15.99
C ALA A 18 7.35 2.24 -15.53
N THR A 19 6.69 1.54 -14.62
CA THR A 19 5.49 2.05 -13.96
C THR A 19 5.98 3.21 -13.12
N ARG A 20 6.00 4.41 -13.70
CA ARG A 20 6.11 5.64 -12.93
C ARG A 20 4.98 5.55 -11.91
N ARG A 21 5.32 5.20 -10.67
CA ARG A 21 4.42 5.27 -9.53
C ARG A 21 3.95 6.72 -9.53
N LYS A 22 2.74 6.98 -10.04
CA LYS A 22 2.19 8.33 -10.12
C LYS A 22 2.29 8.89 -8.70
N LYS A 23 3.16 9.88 -8.49
CA LYS A 23 3.29 10.53 -7.19
C LYS A 23 2.07 11.43 -7.06
N TYR A 24 0.99 10.91 -6.49
CA TYR A 24 -0.21 11.69 -6.14
C TYR A 24 0.20 12.71 -5.08
N THR A 25 0.63 13.87 -5.54
CA THR A 25 1.12 14.97 -4.70
C THR A 25 0.23 16.21 -4.85
N LYS A 26 -0.57 16.31 -5.92
CA LYS A 26 -1.40 17.48 -6.22
C LYS A 26 -2.86 17.24 -5.79
N LYS A 27 -3.52 18.31 -5.31
CA LYS A 27 -4.90 18.30 -4.78
C LYS A 27 -5.95 17.80 -5.79
N ARG A 28 -5.70 18.02 -7.09
CA ARG A 28 -6.54 17.61 -8.21
C ARG A 28 -6.50 16.11 -8.54
N ASP A 29 -5.48 15.39 -8.10
CA ASP A 29 -5.34 13.95 -8.42
C ASP A 29 -6.17 13.07 -7.44
N ILE A 30 -6.91 13.70 -6.54
CA ILE A 30 -7.65 13.06 -5.45
C ILE A 30 -9.14 13.10 -5.80
N GLN A 31 -9.74 11.92 -5.86
CA GLN A 31 -11.13 11.75 -6.25
C GLN A 31 -12.03 12.08 -5.07
N TYR A 32 -12.60 13.28 -5.05
CA TYR A 32 -13.63 13.65 -4.09
C TYR A 32 -15.00 13.32 -4.70
N ASN A 33 -15.83 12.62 -3.95
CA ASN A 33 -17.22 12.35 -4.29
C ASN A 33 -18.10 13.27 -3.45
N SER A 34 -18.82 14.18 -4.12
CA SER A 34 -19.72 15.17 -3.49
C SER A 34 -20.97 14.54 -2.90
N ASP A 35 -21.48 13.47 -3.51
CA ASP A 35 -22.71 12.78 -3.06
C ASP A 35 -22.50 12.07 -1.71
N THR A 36 -21.28 11.58 -1.49
CA THR A 36 -20.90 10.86 -0.26
C THR A 36 -20.06 11.70 0.70
N GLY A 37 -19.57 12.86 0.26
CA GLY A 37 -18.65 13.72 1.01
C GLY A 37 -17.29 13.07 1.31
N LYS A 38 -16.86 12.07 0.53
CA LYS A 38 -15.66 11.26 0.80
C LYS A 38 -14.59 11.41 -0.28
N TYR A 39 -13.35 11.18 0.14
CA TYR A 39 -12.18 11.07 -0.73
C TYR A 39 -11.93 9.60 -1.07
N HIS A 40 -12.05 9.25 -2.35
CA HIS A 40 -11.91 7.89 -2.84
C HIS A 40 -10.49 7.61 -3.35
N CYS A 41 -10.01 6.41 -3.04
CA CYS A 41 -8.77 5.88 -3.57
C CYS A 41 -8.94 5.48 -5.06
N PRO A 42 -8.13 5.98 -6.00
CA PRO A 42 -8.31 5.67 -7.42
C PRO A 42 -8.02 4.20 -7.79
N ASN A 43 -7.38 3.43 -6.90
CA ASN A 43 -6.97 2.06 -7.19
C ASN A 43 -7.91 0.99 -6.58
N CYS A 44 -8.62 1.31 -5.50
CA CYS A 44 -9.55 0.36 -4.86
C CYS A 44 -10.91 0.98 -4.51
N ASN A 45 -11.14 2.23 -4.90
CA ASN A 45 -12.36 3.00 -4.69
C ASN A 45 -12.83 3.17 -3.22
N ASN A 46 -12.01 2.80 -2.23
CA ASN A 46 -12.34 3.01 -0.82
C ASN A 46 -12.47 4.50 -0.51
N GLY A 47 -13.58 4.87 0.14
CA GLY A 47 -13.88 6.24 0.55
C GLY A 47 -13.38 6.56 1.96
N TYR A 48 -12.77 7.72 2.13
CA TYR A 48 -12.23 8.23 3.40
C TYR A 48 -12.81 9.62 3.68
N GLY A 49 -13.12 9.92 4.95
CA GLY A 49 -13.65 11.24 5.31
C GLY A 49 -12.63 12.38 5.18
N ARG A 50 -11.33 12.06 5.13
CA ARG A 50 -10.27 13.06 4.99
C ARG A 50 -9.27 12.71 3.89
N ARG A 51 -8.75 13.77 3.27
CA ARG A 51 -7.79 13.72 2.16
C ARG A 51 -6.47 13.04 2.54
N ASP A 52 -5.92 13.41 3.69
CA ASP A 52 -4.67 12.89 4.25
C ASP A 52 -4.75 11.38 4.53
N THR A 53 -5.87 10.93 5.12
CA THR A 53 -6.12 9.51 5.38
C THR A 53 -6.19 8.70 4.09
N MET A 54 -6.93 9.19 3.08
CA MET A 54 -6.97 8.53 1.76
C MET A 54 -5.58 8.46 1.15
N LEU A 55 -4.83 9.55 1.20
CA LEU A 55 -3.50 9.62 0.60
C LEU A 55 -2.50 8.70 1.31
N GLY A 56 -2.57 8.59 2.64
CA GLY A 56 -1.80 7.63 3.42
C GLY A 56 -2.14 6.20 3.03
N HIS A 57 -3.42 5.88 2.90
CA HIS A 57 -3.86 4.58 2.38
C HIS A 57 -3.29 4.33 0.98
N TYR A 58 -3.45 5.26 0.04
CA TYR A 58 -2.98 5.10 -1.33
C TYR A 58 -1.46 4.84 -1.37
N ARG A 59 -0.69 5.63 -0.61
CA ARG A 59 0.78 5.58 -0.63
C ARG A 59 1.36 4.37 0.06
N TYR A 60 0.73 3.88 1.14
CA TYR A 60 1.33 2.89 2.03
C TYR A 60 0.59 1.55 2.09
N GLU A 61 -0.70 1.54 1.80
CA GLU A 61 -1.54 0.36 2.02
C GLU A 61 -2.09 -0.22 0.70
N CYS A 62 -2.52 0.65 -0.22
CA CYS A 62 -3.21 0.23 -1.43
C CYS A 62 -2.28 -0.56 -2.36
N GLY A 63 -2.72 -1.75 -2.77
CA GLY A 63 -1.94 -2.64 -3.63
C GLY A 63 -0.62 -3.14 -3.03
N LYS A 64 -0.37 -2.91 -1.73
CA LYS A 64 0.83 -3.43 -1.05
C LYS A 64 0.51 -4.72 -0.31
N ALA A 65 1.47 -5.65 -0.36
CA ALA A 65 1.46 -6.84 0.46
C ALA A 65 1.56 -6.47 1.95
N PRO A 66 1.03 -7.30 2.87
CA PRO A 66 1.25 -7.11 4.30
C PRO A 66 2.75 -7.17 4.62
N ARG A 67 3.21 -6.27 5.48
CA ARG A 67 4.63 -6.12 5.84
C ARG A 67 4.96 -6.78 7.18
N TYR A 68 3.96 -6.93 8.04
CA TYR A 68 4.13 -7.39 9.41
C TYR A 68 3.32 -8.66 9.62
N LYS A 69 3.93 -9.66 10.25
CA LYS A 69 3.32 -10.95 10.57
C LYS A 69 3.36 -11.19 12.07
N CYS A 70 2.31 -11.83 12.59
CA CYS A 70 2.30 -12.35 13.95
C CYS A 70 3.27 -13.54 14.07
N PRO A 71 4.17 -13.60 15.06
CA PRO A 71 5.07 -14.73 15.23
C PRO A 71 4.35 -16.01 15.68
N TYR A 72 3.15 -15.88 16.27
CA TYR A 72 2.41 -16.99 16.87
C TYR A 72 1.29 -17.54 15.98
N CYS A 73 0.97 -16.87 14.86
CA CYS A 73 -0.08 -17.32 13.95
C CYS A 73 0.14 -16.82 12.51
N ASN A 74 -0.80 -17.13 11.60
CA ASN A 74 -0.71 -16.75 10.20
C ASN A 74 -1.25 -15.34 9.89
N LEU A 75 -1.64 -14.56 10.91
CA LEU A 75 -2.14 -13.20 10.70
C LEU A 75 -1.02 -12.28 10.18
N CYS A 76 -1.31 -11.62 9.06
CA CYS A 76 -0.43 -10.63 8.46
C CYS A 76 -1.17 -9.29 8.34
N SER A 77 -0.46 -8.19 8.55
CA SER A 77 -1.00 -6.83 8.43
C SER A 77 -0.03 -5.88 7.75
N LYS A 78 -0.56 -4.78 7.24
CA LYS A 78 0.21 -3.70 6.63
C LYS A 78 0.75 -2.71 7.68
N LYS A 79 0.13 -2.69 8.88
CA LYS A 79 0.47 -1.80 9.99
C LYS A 79 0.96 -2.57 11.21
N THR A 80 1.92 -1.99 11.93
CA THR A 80 2.45 -2.55 13.19
C THR A 80 1.41 -2.55 14.31
N SER A 81 0.65 -1.46 14.43
CA SER A 81 -0.40 -1.29 15.46
C SER A 81 -1.39 -2.46 15.48
N ASN A 82 -1.77 -2.94 14.30
CA ASN A 82 -2.74 -4.02 14.15
C ASN A 82 -2.18 -5.34 14.65
N ILE A 83 -0.88 -5.63 14.42
CA ILE A 83 -0.24 -6.84 14.93
C ILE A 83 -0.08 -6.77 16.45
N TYR A 84 0.36 -5.63 16.99
CA TYR A 84 0.48 -5.48 18.45
C TYR A 84 -0.85 -5.63 19.17
N GLN A 85 -1.91 -5.02 18.65
CA GLN A 85 -3.26 -5.20 19.21
C GLN A 85 -3.71 -6.65 19.09
N HIS A 86 -3.49 -7.29 17.95
CA HIS A 86 -3.82 -8.69 17.75
C HIS A 86 -3.11 -9.60 18.76
N VAL A 87 -1.79 -9.42 18.98
CA VAL A 87 -1.04 -10.23 19.95
C VAL A 87 -1.59 -10.03 21.36
N ARG A 88 -1.91 -8.80 21.77
CA ARG A 88 -2.52 -8.54 23.09
C ARG A 88 -3.88 -9.22 23.28
N CYS A 89 -4.71 -9.27 22.24
CA CYS A 89 -6.07 -9.80 22.36
C CYS A 89 -6.15 -11.32 22.13
N MET A 90 -5.35 -11.86 21.20
CA MET A 90 -5.44 -13.26 20.75
C MET A 90 -4.33 -14.14 21.32
N HIS A 91 -3.24 -13.54 21.79
CA HIS A 91 -2.08 -14.24 22.39
C HIS A 91 -1.72 -13.61 23.75
N PRO A 92 -2.65 -13.56 24.73
CA PRO A 92 -2.47 -12.83 25.99
C PRO A 92 -1.35 -13.37 26.89
N LYS A 93 -0.90 -14.61 26.66
CA LYS A 93 0.20 -15.25 27.39
C LYS A 93 1.56 -15.08 26.71
N GLU A 94 1.59 -14.50 25.52
CA GLU A 94 2.78 -14.38 24.69
C GLU A 94 3.34 -12.96 24.71
N GLN A 95 4.62 -12.82 24.34
CA GLN A 95 5.27 -11.51 24.31
C GLN A 95 4.78 -10.70 23.10
N VAL A 96 4.48 -9.41 23.32
CA VAL A 96 3.96 -8.49 22.30
C VAL A 96 5.06 -8.13 21.29
N THR A 97 5.21 -8.96 20.27
CA THR A 97 6.23 -8.83 19.22
C THR A 97 5.63 -9.04 17.82
N LEU A 98 6.40 -8.68 16.79
CA LEU A 98 6.01 -8.82 15.39
C LEU A 98 7.21 -9.23 14.53
N VAL A 99 6.93 -9.89 13.42
CA VAL A 99 7.93 -10.25 12.41
C VAL A 99 7.76 -9.35 11.20
N LYS A 100 8.86 -8.77 10.72
CA LYS A 100 8.88 -7.96 9.49
C LYS A 100 9.20 -8.87 8.30
N LEU A 101 8.34 -8.86 7.29
CA LEU A 101 8.46 -9.75 6.13
C LEU A 101 9.44 -9.23 5.06
N TYR A 102 9.59 -7.90 4.93
CA TYR A 102 10.50 -7.23 4.01
C TYR A 102 10.81 -5.77 4.44
#